data_AF-A0A1J9R2W0-F1
#
_entry.id   AF-A0A1J9R2W0-F1
#
_cell.length_a   1.000
_cell.length_b   1.000
_cell.length_c   1.000
_cell.angle_alpha   90.00
_cell.angle_beta   90.00
_cell.angle_gamma   90.00
#
_symmetry.space_group_name_H-M   'P 1'
#
loop_
_entity.id
_entity.type
_entity.pdbx_description
1 polymer ?
#
loop_
_entity_poly.entity_id
_entity_poly.type
_entity_poly.pdbx_seq_one_letter_code
_entity_poly.pdbx_strand_id
1 'polypeptide(L)'
;MKFSTFTLALAASAAVEAHTIFTTLWVDGKSVGDAVGVRMRKTPKIASFPISLGSDASACGYDGEEGNPRVVSVNDGATLSFEWRAYGSNPEKGAIDPGHKGPCAVYLKKVDSAINDTGVGDGWFKIWDEGYDADQDLWCNQKLGGADANGVYNHKLSVNLPSGLEGGYYLARPELLALHAAAANPPDPQFYTGCAQIFLQSSGNKRPESTVSIPGYIKSDDPGVTFNIYKEPLALPYLTPGPAVAALVSSGASGDSSRQMAQQEGLEPKNCIMEMGGWCGYEVSSYSDETGCWASGEECWTQNKACWDYSDKLATGGDPWCTIWEDKCQKIDDNCNAKNFDGPPNKDKDLTPSLPSMASIPMAESTTNFESTSKATVAAVQVETDASSESEASYAAPTTTMLTIASSSVEAETESESKTTTYTTAAPVVKTIYETKYVTDVVYATVDAQKMKRARHYGRHGVNQA
;
A
#
# COMPACT_ATOMS: atom_id res chain seq x y z
N MET A 1 38.76 50.61 -5.78
CA MET A 1 38.54 49.25 -6.32
C MET A 1 37.05 49.00 -6.49
N LYS A 2 36.61 48.19 -7.45
CA LYS A 2 35.22 47.69 -7.53
C LYS A 2 35.20 46.27 -6.99
N PHE A 3 34.39 45.99 -5.96
CA PHE A 3 34.15 44.64 -5.47
C PHE A 3 33.03 44.01 -6.29
N SER A 4 33.35 42.99 -7.11
CA SER A 4 32.33 42.10 -7.67
C SER A 4 31.95 41.08 -6.62
N THR A 5 30.72 41.14 -6.13
CA THR A 5 30.14 40.09 -5.28
C THR A 5 29.90 38.84 -6.12
N PHE A 6 30.69 37.79 -5.88
CA PHE A 6 30.39 36.46 -6.38
C PHE A 6 29.20 35.87 -5.62
N THR A 7 28.03 35.82 -6.27
CA THR A 7 26.87 35.11 -5.72
C THR A 7 27.11 33.61 -5.86
N LEU A 8 27.45 32.93 -4.77
CA LEU A 8 27.62 31.48 -4.76
C LEU A 8 26.23 30.82 -4.85
N ALA A 9 25.84 30.41 -6.05
CA ALA A 9 24.62 29.66 -6.26
C ALA A 9 24.76 28.26 -5.64
N LEU A 10 24.22 28.09 -4.43
CA LEU A 10 24.21 26.82 -3.73
C LEU A 10 23.22 25.89 -4.46
N ALA A 11 23.75 24.98 -5.27
CA ALA A 11 22.95 23.97 -5.96
C ALA A 11 22.38 23.00 -4.92
N ALA A 12 21.17 23.27 -4.46
CA ALA A 12 20.41 22.34 -3.63
C ALA A 12 20.12 21.08 -4.46
N SER A 13 20.85 20.00 -4.18
CA SER A 13 20.53 18.67 -4.69
C SER A 13 19.22 18.22 -4.05
N ALA A 14 18.11 18.45 -4.74
CA ALA A 14 16.84 17.82 -4.37
C ALA A 14 17.07 16.31 -4.32
N ALA A 15 16.83 15.70 -3.16
CA ALA A 15 16.76 14.25 -3.07
C ALA A 15 15.54 13.82 -3.89
N VAL A 16 15.75 13.13 -5.01
CA VAL A 16 14.66 12.68 -5.87
C VAL A 16 13.93 11.56 -5.13
N GLU A 17 12.68 11.81 -4.74
CA GLU A 17 11.85 10.93 -3.91
C GLU A 17 11.23 9.78 -4.72
N ALA A 18 12.12 9.03 -5.41
CA ALA A 18 11.84 8.01 -6.40
C ALA A 18 11.00 6.82 -5.89
N HIS A 19 11.44 6.27 -4.76
CA HIS A 19 11.09 4.91 -4.31
C HIS A 19 9.89 4.90 -3.36
N THR A 20 9.21 3.75 -3.19
CA THR A 20 7.98 3.64 -2.37
C THR A 20 7.93 2.44 -1.42
N ILE A 21 7.12 2.52 -0.36
CA ILE A 21 6.85 1.45 0.61
C ILE A 21 5.35 1.38 0.97
N PHE A 22 4.79 0.16 1.02
CA PHE A 22 3.47 -0.11 1.58
C PHE A 22 3.54 -0.05 3.12
N THR A 23 2.71 0.80 3.73
CA THR A 23 2.79 1.13 5.17
C THR A 23 1.54 0.82 5.97
N THR A 24 0.36 1.04 5.40
CA THR A 24 -0.90 1.11 6.16
C THR A 24 -2.03 0.49 5.35
N LEU A 25 -2.68 -0.55 5.90
CA LEU A 25 -3.90 -1.09 5.33
C LEU A 25 -5.09 -0.20 5.71
N TRP A 26 -6.06 -0.11 4.81
CA TRP A 26 -7.38 0.46 5.07
C TRP A 26 -8.45 -0.58 4.70
N VAL A 27 -9.54 -0.58 5.47
CA VAL A 27 -10.69 -1.49 5.30
C VAL A 27 -11.96 -0.66 5.30
N ASP A 28 -12.79 -0.81 4.27
CA ASP A 28 -14.09 -0.13 4.11
C ASP A 28 -14.02 1.40 4.39
N GLY A 29 -12.99 2.05 3.84
CA GLY A 29 -12.76 3.50 3.97
C GLY A 29 -12.01 3.96 5.22
N LYS A 30 -11.60 3.06 6.12
CA LYS A 30 -10.97 3.38 7.42
C LYS A 30 -9.55 2.85 7.49
N SER A 31 -8.60 3.66 7.98
CA SER A 31 -7.26 3.19 8.30
C SER A 31 -7.29 2.20 9.46
N VAL A 32 -6.44 1.16 9.42
CA VAL A 32 -6.26 0.23 10.55
C VAL A 32 -5.08 0.62 11.45
N GLY A 33 -4.38 1.71 11.12
CA GLY A 33 -3.19 2.19 11.82
C GLY A 33 -1.89 1.81 11.13
N ASP A 34 -0.91 2.71 11.20
CA ASP A 34 0.41 2.51 10.60
C ASP A 34 1.08 1.23 11.10
N ALA A 35 1.59 0.44 10.15
CA ALA A 35 2.16 -0.89 10.34
C ALA A 35 1.23 -1.96 10.96
N VAL A 36 -0.01 -1.66 11.36
CA VAL A 36 -0.92 -2.63 12.00
C VAL A 36 -1.29 -3.73 10.99
N GLY A 37 -0.81 -4.95 11.26
CA GLY A 37 -1.03 -6.11 10.40
C GLY A 37 -0.23 -6.06 9.10
N VAL A 38 0.67 -5.10 8.93
CA VAL A 38 1.51 -4.96 7.74
C VAL A 38 2.90 -5.53 7.99
N ARG A 39 3.35 -6.38 7.08
CA ARG A 39 4.74 -6.76 6.90
C ARG A 39 5.38 -5.80 5.91
N MET A 40 6.40 -5.08 6.37
CA MET A 40 7.16 -4.10 5.60
C MET A 40 8.63 -4.16 6.03
N ARG A 41 9.52 -3.58 5.21
CA ARG A 41 10.94 -3.49 5.53
C ARG A 41 11.18 -2.59 6.75
N LYS A 42 11.92 -3.10 7.72
CA LYS A 42 12.10 -2.56 9.09
C LYS A 42 13.22 -1.53 9.18
N THR A 43 14.13 -1.49 8.21
CA THR A 43 15.28 -0.55 8.21
C THR A 43 14.93 0.76 7.47
N PRO A 44 14.64 1.89 8.17
CA PRO A 44 13.95 3.04 7.54
C PRO A 44 14.72 3.67 6.36
N LYS A 45 16.05 3.76 6.46
CA LYS A 45 16.94 4.35 5.43
C LYS A 45 16.85 3.67 4.06
N ILE A 46 16.45 2.40 4.02
CA ILE A 46 16.37 1.58 2.79
C ILE A 46 14.99 0.94 2.62
N ALA A 47 14.00 1.42 3.39
CA ALA A 47 12.70 0.75 3.53
C ALA A 47 11.92 0.72 2.22
N SER A 48 11.99 1.80 1.44
CA SER A 48 11.37 1.92 0.12
C SER A 48 12.21 1.36 -1.04
N PHE A 49 13.45 0.90 -0.82
CA PHE A 49 14.28 0.38 -1.92
C PHE A 49 13.66 -0.90 -2.53
N PRO A 50 13.77 -1.11 -3.86
CA PRO A 50 13.05 -2.16 -4.56
C PRO A 50 13.61 -3.54 -4.21
N ILE A 51 12.77 -4.56 -4.38
CA ILE A 51 13.15 -5.97 -4.22
C ILE A 51 13.77 -6.54 -5.50
N SER A 52 14.68 -7.50 -5.34
CA SER A 52 15.18 -8.30 -6.46
C SER A 52 14.23 -9.46 -6.79
N LEU A 53 13.80 -9.56 -8.06
CA LEU A 53 13.06 -10.73 -8.56
C LEU A 53 13.80 -12.04 -8.25
N GLY A 54 13.03 -13.10 -8.00
CA GLY A 54 13.56 -14.45 -7.74
C GLY A 54 14.05 -14.68 -6.30
N SER A 55 14.17 -13.63 -5.48
CA SER A 55 14.42 -13.76 -4.04
C SER A 55 13.13 -13.99 -3.25
N ASP A 56 13.23 -14.54 -2.03
CA ASP A 56 12.07 -14.78 -1.15
C ASP A 56 11.35 -13.49 -0.73
N ALA A 57 12.07 -12.36 -0.71
CA ALA A 57 11.50 -11.02 -0.58
C ALA A 57 10.49 -10.66 -1.69
N SER A 58 10.41 -11.43 -2.79
CA SER A 58 9.34 -11.34 -3.78
C SER A 58 7.95 -11.54 -3.17
N ALA A 59 7.83 -12.37 -2.12
CA ALA A 59 6.54 -12.69 -1.51
C ALA A 59 5.96 -11.51 -0.73
N CYS A 60 6.65 -11.06 0.33
CA CYS A 60 6.15 -10.06 1.28
C CYS A 60 7.10 -8.88 1.52
N GLY A 61 8.08 -8.67 0.64
CA GLY A 61 9.12 -7.65 0.80
C GLY A 61 10.29 -8.12 1.66
N TYR A 62 11.36 -7.30 1.73
CA TYR A 62 12.43 -7.51 2.70
C TYR A 62 11.88 -7.43 4.13
N ASP A 63 12.39 -8.28 5.02
CA ASP A 63 11.91 -8.49 6.40
C ASP A 63 10.46 -9.04 6.47
N GLY A 64 9.83 -9.36 5.33
CA GLY A 64 8.43 -9.78 5.21
C GLY A 64 8.16 -11.27 5.44
N GLU A 65 9.19 -12.08 5.64
CA GLU A 65 9.04 -13.47 6.11
C GLU A 65 8.66 -13.51 7.61
N GLU A 66 9.01 -12.47 8.37
CA GLU A 66 8.62 -12.33 9.78
C GLU A 66 7.20 -11.76 9.91
N GLY A 67 6.32 -12.51 10.57
CA GLY A 67 4.95 -12.07 10.86
C GLY A 67 4.87 -10.80 11.70
N ASN A 68 3.89 -9.95 11.37
CA ASN A 68 3.41 -8.89 12.26
C ASN A 68 2.57 -9.53 13.39
N PRO A 69 2.60 -9.05 14.65
CA PRO A 69 1.80 -9.62 15.73
C PRO A 69 0.29 -9.29 15.66
N ARG A 70 -0.16 -8.56 14.63
CA ARG A 70 -1.56 -8.20 14.37
C ARG A 70 -2.11 -8.95 13.16
N VAL A 71 -3.39 -9.31 13.20
CA VAL A 71 -4.12 -9.80 12.00
C VAL A 71 -5.42 -9.02 11.92
N VAL A 72 -5.65 -8.36 10.79
CA VAL A 72 -6.78 -7.45 10.58
C VAL A 72 -8.02 -8.25 10.20
N SER A 73 -9.09 -8.16 10.98
CA SER A 73 -10.36 -8.78 10.60
C SER A 73 -11.07 -7.97 9.51
N VAL A 74 -11.49 -8.63 8.43
CA VAL A 74 -12.14 -8.01 7.27
C VAL A 74 -13.39 -8.81 6.86
N ASN A 75 -14.40 -8.15 6.29
CA ASN A 75 -15.64 -8.79 5.86
C ASN A 75 -15.51 -9.41 4.45
N ASP A 76 -16.37 -10.38 4.13
CA ASP A 76 -16.58 -10.79 2.73
C ASP A 76 -17.03 -9.60 1.87
N GLY A 77 -16.43 -9.43 0.70
CA GLY A 77 -16.69 -8.28 -0.19
C GLY A 77 -16.07 -6.95 0.23
N ALA A 78 -15.34 -6.87 1.35
CA ALA A 78 -14.77 -5.61 1.86
C ALA A 78 -13.79 -4.94 0.87
N THR A 79 -13.76 -3.60 0.91
CA THR A 79 -12.75 -2.82 0.18
C THR A 79 -11.46 -2.79 0.98
N LEU A 80 -10.37 -3.29 0.41
CA LEU A 80 -9.01 -3.09 0.93
C LEU A 80 -8.33 -1.96 0.16
N SER A 81 -7.74 -1.01 0.87
CA SER A 81 -6.83 -0.04 0.26
C SER A 81 -5.44 -0.12 0.87
N PHE A 82 -4.43 -0.25 0.02
CA PHE A 82 -3.03 -0.38 0.42
C PHE A 82 -2.34 0.98 0.28
N GLU A 83 -1.94 1.58 1.40
CA GLU A 83 -1.30 2.90 1.39
C GLU A 83 0.21 2.82 1.15
N TRP A 84 0.62 3.47 0.07
CA TRP A 84 2.00 3.61 -0.38
C TRP A 84 2.54 4.98 0.00
N ARG A 85 3.80 5.05 0.45
CA ARG A 85 4.47 6.31 0.81
C ARG A 85 5.89 6.34 0.25
N ALA A 86 6.34 7.49 -0.24
CA ALA A 86 7.72 7.68 -0.67
C ALA A 86 8.66 7.75 0.55
N TYR A 87 8.21 8.41 1.62
CA TYR A 87 8.78 8.33 2.97
C TYR A 87 7.78 7.65 3.90
N GLY A 88 8.12 6.47 4.41
CA GLY A 88 7.22 5.70 5.29
C GLY A 88 6.72 6.50 6.49
N SER A 89 7.60 7.33 7.09
CA SER A 89 7.31 8.18 8.26
C SER A 89 6.71 9.55 7.94
N ASN A 90 6.42 9.86 6.66
CA ASN A 90 5.74 11.10 6.29
C ASN A 90 4.73 10.89 5.13
N PRO A 91 3.44 10.70 5.41
CA PRO A 91 2.40 10.55 4.39
C PRO A 91 2.20 11.80 3.51
N GLU A 92 2.74 12.97 3.88
CA GLU A 92 2.68 14.19 3.06
C GLU A 92 3.65 14.16 1.87
N LYS A 93 4.61 13.22 1.84
CA LYS A 93 5.66 13.14 0.79
C LYS A 93 5.28 12.37 -0.48
N GLY A 94 3.99 12.12 -0.71
CA GLY A 94 3.55 11.37 -1.89
C GLY A 94 3.64 9.85 -1.72
N ALA A 95 3.10 9.12 -2.68
CA ALA A 95 3.20 7.66 -2.74
C ALA A 95 4.47 7.16 -3.44
N ILE A 96 4.73 7.65 -4.65
CA ILE A 96 5.86 7.27 -5.52
C ILE A 96 6.13 8.44 -6.49
N ASP A 97 7.34 8.55 -7.01
CA ASP A 97 7.68 9.54 -8.04
C ASP A 97 6.85 9.32 -9.33
N PRO A 98 6.25 10.36 -9.94
CA PRO A 98 5.41 10.22 -11.14
C PRO A 98 6.12 9.67 -12.40
N GLY A 99 7.45 9.67 -12.42
CA GLY A 99 8.26 9.03 -13.47
C GLY A 99 8.35 7.51 -13.34
N HIS A 100 7.97 6.93 -12.19
CA HIS A 100 7.95 5.49 -11.94
C HIS A 100 6.73 4.79 -12.55
N LYS A 101 6.44 5.12 -13.81
CA LYS A 101 5.37 4.54 -14.63
C LYS A 101 5.47 3.01 -14.68
N GLY A 102 4.34 2.33 -14.57
CA GLY A 102 4.23 0.89 -14.66
C GLY A 102 2.96 0.36 -13.97
N PRO A 103 2.73 -0.97 -14.02
CA PRO A 103 1.49 -1.60 -13.55
C PRO A 103 1.44 -1.76 -12.03
N CYS A 104 0.22 -2.01 -11.54
CA CYS A 104 -0.01 -2.53 -10.20
C CYS A 104 -0.71 -3.90 -10.27
N ALA A 105 -0.60 -4.69 -9.21
CA ALA A 105 -1.37 -5.92 -9.01
C ALA A 105 -1.68 -6.14 -7.52
N VAL A 106 -2.71 -6.95 -7.22
CA VAL A 106 -2.98 -7.45 -5.86
C VAL A 106 -3.20 -8.95 -5.90
N TYR A 107 -2.52 -9.66 -5.00
CA TYR A 107 -2.61 -11.11 -4.83
C TYR A 107 -3.07 -11.47 -3.43
N LEU A 108 -3.72 -12.62 -3.29
CA LEU A 108 -4.04 -13.25 -2.01
C LEU A 108 -3.37 -14.63 -1.92
N LYS A 109 -2.99 -15.05 -0.71
CA LYS A 109 -2.62 -16.44 -0.38
C LYS A 109 -3.43 -16.89 0.83
N LYS A 110 -4.20 -17.97 0.72
CA LYS A 110 -4.85 -18.61 1.89
C LYS A 110 -3.77 -19.32 2.70
N VAL A 111 -3.73 -19.08 4.00
CA VAL A 111 -2.73 -19.65 4.92
C VAL A 111 -3.40 -20.24 6.16
N ASP A 112 -2.73 -21.14 6.87
CA ASP A 112 -3.23 -21.67 8.15
C ASP A 112 -2.99 -20.70 9.32
N SER A 113 -2.00 -19.81 9.17
CA SER A 113 -1.64 -18.73 10.10
C SER A 113 -1.07 -17.57 9.29
N ALA A 114 -1.68 -16.38 9.40
CA ALA A 114 -1.17 -15.15 8.79
C ALA A 114 0.03 -14.56 9.56
N ILE A 115 0.31 -15.04 10.77
CA ILE A 115 1.54 -14.70 11.50
C ILE A 115 2.70 -15.63 11.11
N ASN A 116 2.49 -16.95 11.01
CA ASN A 116 3.58 -17.92 10.91
C ASN A 116 3.93 -18.39 9.48
N ASP A 117 3.05 -18.19 8.48
CA ASP A 117 3.40 -18.45 7.07
C ASP A 117 4.33 -17.35 6.55
N THR A 118 5.48 -17.67 5.94
CA THR A 118 6.47 -16.68 5.47
C THR A 118 6.04 -15.93 4.21
N GLY A 119 4.90 -16.28 3.60
CA GLY A 119 4.45 -15.83 2.29
C GLY A 119 5.05 -16.64 1.13
N VAL A 120 6.31 -17.08 1.27
CA VAL A 120 7.07 -17.79 0.24
C VAL A 120 6.36 -19.06 -0.25
N GLY A 121 6.55 -19.39 -1.53
CA GLY A 121 6.06 -20.61 -2.16
C GLY A 121 4.71 -20.45 -2.87
N ASP A 122 4.05 -21.58 -3.15
CA ASP A 122 2.76 -21.69 -3.83
C ASP A 122 1.59 -21.25 -2.92
N GLY A 123 0.41 -21.07 -3.54
CA GLY A 123 -0.83 -20.68 -2.88
C GLY A 123 -1.31 -19.26 -3.23
N TRP A 124 -0.50 -18.49 -3.97
CA TRP A 124 -0.87 -17.14 -4.41
C TRP A 124 -1.81 -17.17 -5.61
N PHE A 125 -2.80 -16.28 -5.61
CA PHE A 125 -3.68 -16.01 -6.74
C PHE A 125 -3.91 -14.50 -6.88
N LYS A 126 -3.88 -13.99 -8.12
CA LYS A 126 -4.14 -12.58 -8.43
C LYS A 126 -5.64 -12.31 -8.32
N ILE A 127 -6.05 -11.28 -7.59
CA ILE A 127 -7.47 -10.86 -7.50
C ILE A 127 -7.79 -9.64 -8.36
N TRP A 128 -6.78 -8.86 -8.73
CA TRP A 128 -6.90 -7.64 -9.53
C TRP A 128 -5.53 -7.23 -10.08
N ASP A 129 -5.49 -6.60 -11.26
CA ASP A 129 -4.35 -5.86 -11.80
C ASP A 129 -4.77 -4.76 -12.78
N GLU A 130 -3.86 -3.79 -12.99
CA GLU A 130 -4.02 -2.70 -13.96
C GLU A 130 -2.66 -2.32 -14.55
N GLY A 131 -2.64 -2.13 -15.88
CA GLY A 131 -1.43 -1.89 -16.67
C GLY A 131 -1.21 -0.43 -17.05
N TYR A 132 -1.35 -0.17 -18.34
CA TYR A 132 -1.48 1.16 -18.92
C TYR A 132 -2.92 1.36 -19.40
N ASP A 133 -3.53 2.43 -18.93
CA ASP A 133 -4.85 2.91 -19.31
C ASP A 133 -4.72 3.86 -20.52
N ALA A 134 -5.27 3.43 -21.65
CA ALA A 134 -5.21 4.17 -22.91
C ALA A 134 -6.31 5.24 -23.05
N ASP A 135 -7.36 5.19 -22.22
CA ASP A 135 -8.42 6.21 -22.21
C ASP A 135 -8.04 7.40 -21.30
N GLN A 136 -7.17 7.17 -20.31
CA GLN A 136 -6.65 8.21 -19.39
C GLN A 136 -5.20 8.66 -19.69
N ASP A 137 -4.44 7.96 -20.54
CA ASP A 137 -2.98 8.14 -20.74
C ASP A 137 -2.19 8.05 -19.41
N LEU A 138 -2.52 7.02 -18.61
CA LEU A 138 -1.94 6.81 -17.29
C LEU A 138 -1.55 5.36 -17.06
N TRP A 139 -0.39 5.16 -16.43
CA TRP A 139 -0.03 3.88 -15.83
C TRP A 139 -0.57 3.80 -14.40
N CYS A 140 -0.90 2.61 -13.91
CA CYS A 140 -1.49 2.46 -12.56
C CYS A 140 -0.67 3.15 -11.45
N ASN A 141 0.67 3.04 -11.44
CA ASN A 141 1.50 3.75 -10.45
C ASN A 141 1.29 5.27 -10.45
N GLN A 142 1.01 5.87 -11.63
CA GLN A 142 0.72 7.30 -11.74
C GLN A 142 -0.65 7.66 -11.14
N LYS A 143 -1.61 6.74 -11.07
CA LYS A 143 -2.90 6.98 -10.39
C LYS A 143 -2.75 7.02 -8.85
N LEU A 144 -1.69 6.40 -8.29
CA LEU A 144 -1.36 6.48 -6.86
C LEU A 144 -0.70 7.82 -6.47
N GLY A 145 0.21 8.29 -7.32
CA GLY A 145 0.91 9.58 -7.23
C GLY A 145 0.27 10.70 -8.07
N GLY A 146 -1.00 10.54 -8.46
CA GLY A 146 -1.74 11.47 -9.31
C GLY A 146 -2.68 12.36 -8.50
N ALA A 147 -2.78 13.61 -8.91
CA ALA A 147 -3.77 14.53 -8.36
C ALA A 147 -5.15 14.24 -8.96
N ASP A 148 -6.18 14.15 -8.12
CA ASP A 148 -7.57 14.24 -8.60
C ASP A 148 -7.88 15.64 -9.16
N ALA A 149 -9.10 15.86 -9.64
CA ALA A 149 -9.56 17.15 -10.16
C ALA A 149 -9.54 18.30 -9.12
N ASN A 150 -9.23 18.02 -7.84
CA ASN A 150 -9.14 18.97 -6.74
C ASN A 150 -7.71 19.13 -6.19
N GLY A 151 -6.71 18.42 -6.74
CA GLY A 151 -5.33 18.46 -6.27
C GLY A 151 -4.99 17.46 -5.16
N VAL A 152 -5.84 16.47 -4.89
CA VAL A 152 -5.67 15.49 -3.80
C VAL A 152 -5.08 14.20 -4.35
N TYR A 153 -3.95 13.79 -3.77
CA TYR A 153 -3.33 12.49 -4.00
C TYR A 153 -3.94 11.43 -3.05
N ASN A 154 -4.40 10.30 -3.57
CA ASN A 154 -5.01 9.25 -2.74
C ASN A 154 -3.98 8.38 -2.00
N HIS A 155 -2.79 8.22 -2.59
CA HIS A 155 -1.69 7.35 -2.10
C HIS A 155 -2.07 5.87 -1.91
N LYS A 156 -3.20 5.43 -2.46
CA LYS A 156 -3.86 4.17 -2.09
C LYS A 156 -4.31 3.37 -3.29
N LEU A 157 -3.83 2.12 -3.34
CA LEU A 157 -4.28 1.11 -4.29
C LEU A 157 -5.49 0.40 -3.69
N SER A 158 -6.69 0.59 -4.25
CA SER A 158 -7.94 0.12 -3.65
C SER A 158 -8.61 -0.98 -4.47
N VAL A 159 -8.83 -2.15 -3.87
CA VAL A 159 -9.49 -3.29 -4.52
C VAL A 159 -10.57 -3.88 -3.62
N ASN A 160 -11.62 -4.47 -4.20
CA ASN A 160 -12.62 -5.20 -3.44
C ASN A 160 -12.21 -6.67 -3.32
N LEU A 161 -12.40 -7.26 -2.14
CA LEU A 161 -12.28 -8.71 -1.97
C LEU A 161 -13.37 -9.43 -2.78
N PRO A 162 -13.03 -10.43 -3.61
CA PRO A 162 -14.04 -11.18 -4.34
C PRO A 162 -15.04 -11.90 -3.42
N SER A 163 -16.32 -11.54 -3.50
CA SER A 163 -17.35 -12.04 -2.58
C SER A 163 -17.56 -13.55 -2.69
N GLY A 164 -17.73 -14.21 -1.54
CA GLY A 164 -17.92 -15.65 -1.41
C GLY A 164 -16.62 -16.46 -1.38
N LEU A 165 -15.45 -15.82 -1.26
CA LEU A 165 -14.18 -16.49 -0.90
C LEU A 165 -14.32 -17.26 0.42
N GLU A 166 -13.54 -18.32 0.60
CA GLU A 166 -13.55 -19.08 1.86
C GLU A 166 -13.00 -18.27 3.04
N GLY A 167 -13.67 -18.32 4.20
CA GLY A 167 -13.22 -17.62 5.40
C GLY A 167 -11.93 -18.17 6.03
N GLY A 168 -11.24 -17.33 6.81
CA GLY A 168 -10.01 -17.67 7.52
C GLY A 168 -8.85 -16.74 7.21
N TYR A 169 -7.62 -17.13 7.59
CA TYR A 169 -6.43 -16.30 7.36
C TYR A 169 -5.98 -16.23 5.91
N TYR A 170 -5.57 -15.03 5.50
CA TYR A 170 -4.89 -14.75 4.24
C TYR A 170 -3.71 -13.81 4.44
N LEU A 171 -2.73 -13.90 3.55
CA LEU A 171 -1.80 -12.81 3.24
C LEU A 171 -2.31 -12.08 1.98
N ALA A 172 -2.33 -10.76 2.00
CA ALA A 172 -2.71 -9.90 0.88
C ALA A 172 -1.51 -9.06 0.43
N ARG A 173 -1.06 -9.27 -0.80
CA ARG A 173 0.18 -8.73 -1.37
C ARG A 173 -0.15 -7.68 -2.44
N PRO A 174 -0.06 -6.38 -2.14
CA PRO A 174 -0.06 -5.33 -3.16
C PRO A 174 1.32 -5.24 -3.81
N GLU A 175 1.34 -5.06 -5.12
CA GLU A 175 2.56 -4.99 -5.95
C GLU A 175 2.51 -3.78 -6.88
N LEU A 176 3.64 -3.07 -6.96
CA LEU A 176 3.92 -2.03 -7.96
C LEU A 176 5.20 -2.40 -8.71
N LEU A 177 5.20 -2.23 -10.02
CA LEU A 177 6.40 -2.35 -10.87
C LEU A 177 6.67 -1.01 -11.53
N ALA A 178 7.86 -0.45 -11.34
CA ALA A 178 8.33 0.74 -12.05
C ALA A 178 9.21 0.34 -13.25
N LEU A 179 8.83 0.80 -14.44
CA LEU A 179 9.45 0.46 -15.72
C LEU A 179 10.48 1.49 -16.21
N HIS A 180 10.77 2.53 -15.42
CA HIS A 180 11.62 3.66 -15.84
C HIS A 180 13.07 3.25 -16.21
N ALA A 181 13.54 2.09 -15.75
CA ALA A 181 14.82 1.49 -16.15
C ALA A 181 14.68 0.05 -16.71
N ALA A 182 13.45 -0.41 -16.97
CA ALA A 182 13.17 -1.75 -17.52
C ALA A 182 13.80 -2.01 -18.90
N ALA A 183 14.04 -0.95 -19.68
CA ALA A 183 14.70 -1.01 -20.99
C ALA A 183 16.16 -0.50 -20.98
N ALA A 184 16.78 -0.40 -19.80
CA ALA A 184 18.19 -0.08 -19.66
C ALA A 184 19.10 -1.25 -20.12
N ASN A 185 20.42 -1.03 -20.10
CA ASN A 185 21.41 -2.08 -20.38
C ASN A 185 22.51 -2.08 -19.29
N PRO A 186 22.48 -3.02 -18.32
CA PRO A 186 21.50 -4.08 -18.15
C PRO A 186 20.09 -3.54 -17.79
N PRO A 187 19.01 -4.29 -18.07
CA PRO A 187 17.66 -3.97 -17.60
C PRO A 187 17.57 -3.87 -16.07
N ASP A 188 16.86 -2.86 -15.56
CA ASP A 188 16.57 -2.67 -14.13
C ASP A 188 15.07 -2.40 -13.89
N PRO A 189 14.20 -3.43 -14.01
CA PRO A 189 12.79 -3.33 -13.63
C PRO A 189 12.62 -3.40 -12.10
N GLN A 190 12.02 -2.37 -11.51
CA GLN A 190 12.02 -2.21 -10.05
C GLN A 190 10.66 -2.56 -9.45
N PHE A 191 10.65 -3.58 -8.58
CA PHE A 191 9.45 -4.08 -7.92
C PHE A 191 9.36 -3.59 -6.48
N TYR A 192 8.14 -3.22 -6.06
CA TYR A 192 7.81 -2.79 -4.70
C TYR A 192 6.63 -3.62 -4.21
N THR A 193 6.75 -4.21 -3.01
CA THR A 193 5.75 -5.11 -2.45
C THR A 193 5.81 -5.13 -0.92
N GLY A 194 4.74 -5.60 -0.30
CA GLY A 194 4.65 -5.95 1.12
C GLY A 194 3.54 -6.98 1.31
N CYS A 195 3.17 -7.28 2.56
CA CYS A 195 2.00 -8.11 2.85
C CYS A 195 1.15 -7.54 3.98
N ALA A 196 -0.15 -7.47 3.78
CA ALA A 196 -1.12 -7.31 4.86
C ALA A 196 -1.60 -8.68 5.35
N GLN A 197 -1.74 -8.83 6.67
CA GLN A 197 -2.22 -10.03 7.33
C GLN A 197 -3.70 -9.86 7.66
N ILE A 198 -4.58 -10.62 7.01
CA ILE A 198 -6.03 -10.48 7.16
C ILE A 198 -6.69 -11.78 7.63
N PHE A 199 -7.77 -11.63 8.41
CA PHE A 199 -8.71 -12.71 8.73
C PHE A 199 -10.05 -12.40 8.06
N LEU A 200 -10.38 -13.18 7.04
CA LEU A 200 -11.59 -13.01 6.24
C LEU A 200 -12.80 -13.63 6.96
N GLN A 201 -13.71 -12.78 7.44
CA GLN A 201 -15.04 -13.16 7.92
C GLN A 201 -15.96 -13.48 6.74
N SER A 202 -15.92 -14.74 6.29
CA SER A 202 -16.78 -15.22 5.21
C SER A 202 -17.32 -16.63 5.49
N SER A 203 -18.60 -16.85 5.15
CA SER A 203 -19.23 -18.17 5.09
C SER A 203 -19.03 -18.86 3.72
N GLY A 204 -18.36 -18.19 2.79
CA GLY A 204 -18.13 -18.63 1.42
C GLY A 204 -17.27 -19.89 1.28
N ASN A 205 -17.16 -20.36 0.04
CA ASN A 205 -16.47 -21.59 -0.33
C ASN A 205 -15.72 -21.49 -1.68
N LYS A 206 -15.60 -20.29 -2.25
CA LYS A 206 -14.83 -20.08 -3.47
C LYS A 206 -13.33 -20.19 -3.20
N ARG A 207 -12.64 -20.86 -4.10
CA ARG A 207 -11.17 -20.93 -4.20
C ARG A 207 -10.76 -20.55 -5.64
N PRO A 208 -9.52 -20.10 -5.87
CA PRO A 208 -9.00 -19.99 -7.23
C PRO A 208 -8.94 -21.36 -7.92
N GLU A 209 -9.13 -21.41 -9.23
CA GLU A 209 -8.92 -22.62 -10.04
C GLU A 209 -7.45 -23.06 -10.08
N SER A 210 -6.52 -22.11 -9.94
CA SER A 210 -5.06 -22.34 -9.94
C SER A 210 -4.32 -21.29 -9.10
N THR A 211 -3.13 -21.66 -8.62
CA THR A 211 -2.23 -20.79 -7.86
C THR A 211 -0.84 -20.73 -8.50
N VAL A 212 -0.01 -19.80 -8.03
CA VAL A 212 1.38 -19.65 -8.45
C VAL A 212 2.33 -19.55 -7.25
N SER A 213 3.58 -19.95 -7.47
CA SER A 213 4.67 -19.73 -6.52
C SER A 213 5.22 -18.31 -6.58
N ILE A 214 5.40 -17.67 -5.43
CA ILE A 214 6.19 -16.45 -5.30
C ILE A 214 7.38 -16.74 -4.37
N PRO A 215 8.64 -16.62 -4.83
CA PRO A 215 9.07 -16.28 -6.21
C PRO A 215 8.74 -17.38 -7.26
N GLY A 216 8.76 -17.00 -8.55
CA GLY A 216 8.63 -17.90 -9.70
C GLY A 216 7.54 -17.54 -10.72
N TYR A 217 6.46 -16.90 -10.27
CA TYR A 217 5.31 -16.41 -11.06
C TYR A 217 5.63 -15.36 -12.15
N ILE A 218 6.78 -14.68 -12.08
CA ILE A 218 7.28 -13.67 -13.04
C ILE A 218 8.74 -13.99 -13.35
N LYS A 219 9.15 -13.75 -14.61
CA LYS A 219 10.54 -13.82 -15.07
C LYS A 219 11.09 -12.43 -15.40
N SER A 220 12.41 -12.29 -15.33
CA SER A 220 13.12 -11.06 -15.70
C SER A 220 13.05 -10.70 -17.19
N ASP A 221 12.74 -11.66 -18.06
CA ASP A 221 12.62 -11.52 -19.51
C ASP A 221 11.18 -11.47 -20.03
N ASP A 222 10.17 -11.46 -19.14
CA ASP A 222 8.76 -11.33 -19.56
C ASP A 222 8.53 -9.98 -20.28
N PRO A 223 7.70 -9.91 -21.36
CA PRO A 223 7.55 -8.69 -22.16
C PRO A 223 6.98 -7.48 -21.41
N GLY A 224 6.19 -7.68 -20.36
CA GLY A 224 5.73 -6.61 -19.48
C GLY A 224 6.83 -6.10 -18.54
N VAL A 225 7.75 -6.96 -18.14
CA VAL A 225 8.86 -6.63 -17.21
C VAL A 225 9.98 -5.88 -17.92
N THR A 226 10.23 -6.19 -19.19
CA THR A 226 11.26 -5.55 -20.04
C THR A 226 10.72 -4.38 -20.89
N PHE A 227 9.51 -3.90 -20.58
CA PHE A 227 8.77 -2.98 -21.44
C PHE A 227 9.39 -1.57 -21.50
N ASN A 228 9.64 -1.07 -22.72
CA ASN A 228 10.19 0.26 -22.93
C ASN A 228 9.10 1.34 -22.97
N ILE A 229 8.89 2.00 -21.83
CA ILE A 229 7.93 3.13 -21.68
C ILE A 229 8.32 4.42 -22.41
N TYR A 230 9.50 4.48 -23.06
CA TYR A 230 9.99 5.63 -23.83
C TYR A 230 9.99 5.37 -25.35
N LYS A 231 9.44 4.24 -25.79
CA LYS A 231 9.28 3.94 -27.21
C LYS A 231 8.06 4.69 -27.76
N GLU A 232 8.26 5.48 -28.81
CA GLU A 232 7.19 6.16 -29.53
C GLU A 232 6.91 5.50 -30.91
N PRO A 233 5.65 5.11 -31.21
CA PRO A 233 4.54 4.94 -30.27
C PRO A 233 4.76 3.76 -29.31
N LEU A 234 4.08 3.79 -28.17
CA LEU A 234 4.10 2.71 -27.18
C LEU A 234 3.69 1.36 -27.82
N ALA A 235 4.32 0.28 -27.38
CA ALA A 235 4.07 -1.07 -27.90
C ALA A 235 2.81 -1.71 -27.29
N LEU A 236 1.65 -1.11 -27.54
CA LEU A 236 0.37 -1.51 -26.95
C LEU A 236 -0.30 -2.69 -27.68
N PRO A 237 -1.16 -3.49 -27.02
CA PRO A 237 -1.51 -3.41 -25.60
C PRO A 237 -0.36 -3.84 -24.68
N TYR A 238 -0.25 -3.20 -23.51
CA TYR A 238 0.69 -3.61 -22.48
C TYR A 238 0.26 -4.97 -21.90
N LEU A 239 1.22 -5.89 -21.72
CA LEU A 239 0.98 -7.21 -21.14
C LEU A 239 1.36 -7.20 -19.66
N THR A 240 0.37 -7.18 -18.76
CA THR A 240 0.64 -7.16 -17.31
C THR A 240 1.32 -8.45 -16.86
N PRO A 241 2.45 -8.38 -16.13
CA PRO A 241 3.17 -9.56 -15.65
C PRO A 241 2.38 -10.46 -14.70
N GLY A 242 2.83 -11.72 -14.59
CA GLY A 242 2.27 -12.73 -13.69
C GLY A 242 1.08 -13.49 -14.28
N PRO A 243 0.35 -14.27 -13.46
CA PRO A 243 -0.89 -14.93 -13.90
C PRO A 243 -2.00 -13.91 -14.21
N ALA A 244 -3.03 -14.32 -14.94
CA ALA A 244 -4.27 -13.55 -15.04
C ALA A 244 -4.99 -13.44 -13.68
N VAL A 245 -5.93 -12.51 -13.55
CA VAL A 245 -6.88 -12.47 -12.42
C VAL A 245 -7.59 -13.83 -12.33
N ALA A 246 -7.61 -14.41 -11.13
CA ALA A 246 -7.97 -15.81 -10.95
C ALA A 246 -9.48 -16.05 -11.07
N ALA A 247 -9.84 -17.02 -11.92
CA ALA A 247 -11.18 -17.61 -11.90
C ALA A 247 -11.45 -18.26 -10.54
N LEU A 248 -12.60 -17.95 -9.95
CA LEU A 248 -12.98 -18.41 -8.60
C LEU A 248 -14.13 -19.42 -8.67
N VAL A 249 -13.83 -20.67 -8.31
CA VAL A 249 -14.79 -21.79 -8.31
C VAL A 249 -15.27 -22.11 -6.91
N SER A 250 -16.57 -22.32 -6.78
CA SER A 250 -17.18 -22.87 -5.56
C SER A 250 -16.71 -24.31 -5.35
N SER A 251 -16.01 -24.57 -4.24
CA SER A 251 -15.62 -25.93 -3.87
C SER A 251 -16.86 -26.82 -3.65
N GLY A 252 -16.91 -27.97 -4.32
CA GLY A 252 -18.02 -28.92 -4.22
C GLY A 252 -18.25 -29.38 -2.79
N ALA A 253 -19.50 -29.47 -2.37
CA ALA A 253 -19.87 -29.67 -0.96
C ALA A 253 -19.56 -31.09 -0.44
N SER A 254 -18.32 -31.33 0.01
CA SER A 254 -17.92 -32.42 0.90
C SER A 254 -16.52 -32.13 1.47
N GLY A 255 -16.45 -31.56 2.67
CA GLY A 255 -15.17 -31.17 3.29
C GLY A 255 -15.36 -30.31 4.53
N ASP A 256 -15.87 -30.91 5.62
CA ASP A 256 -16.04 -30.26 6.94
C ASP A 256 -14.70 -30.15 7.71
N SER A 257 -13.60 -30.00 6.98
CA SER A 257 -12.25 -29.91 7.51
C SER A 257 -11.90 -28.46 7.81
N SER A 258 -12.16 -28.06 9.05
CA SER A 258 -11.50 -26.93 9.74
C SER A 258 -11.51 -25.58 9.02
N ARG A 259 -12.66 -25.12 8.49
CA ARG A 259 -12.82 -23.69 8.16
C ARG A 259 -12.67 -22.85 9.42
N GLN A 260 -11.70 -21.93 9.41
CA GLN A 260 -11.42 -21.03 10.52
C GLN A 260 -12.49 -19.93 10.58
N MET A 261 -13.64 -20.23 11.20
CA MET A 261 -14.78 -19.29 11.28
C MET A 261 -14.61 -18.18 12.32
N ALA A 262 -13.57 -18.23 13.17
CA ALA A 262 -13.27 -17.19 14.14
C ALA A 262 -11.75 -16.99 14.27
N GLN A 263 -11.31 -15.74 14.34
CA GLN A 263 -9.92 -15.36 14.54
C GLN A 263 -9.40 -15.85 15.91
N GLN A 264 -8.21 -16.47 15.90
CA GLN A 264 -7.53 -17.04 17.08
C GLN A 264 -6.16 -16.41 17.34
N GLU A 265 -5.52 -15.84 16.32
CA GLU A 265 -4.21 -15.18 16.40
C GLU A 265 -4.31 -13.72 15.94
N GLY A 266 -3.33 -12.89 16.33
CA GLY A 266 -3.29 -11.48 15.93
C GLY A 266 -4.48 -10.65 16.41
N LEU A 267 -5.21 -11.14 17.42
CA LEU A 267 -6.26 -10.42 18.14
C LEU A 267 -5.64 -9.30 18.98
N GLU A 268 -6.38 -8.22 19.22
CA GLU A 268 -5.93 -7.11 20.08
C GLU A 268 -5.57 -7.61 21.50
N PRO A 269 -4.42 -7.20 22.07
CA PRO A 269 -4.07 -7.54 23.44
C PRO A 269 -5.14 -7.02 24.41
N LYS A 270 -5.66 -7.90 25.27
CA LYS A 270 -6.69 -7.50 26.24
C LYS A 270 -6.13 -6.45 27.20
N ASN A 271 -6.93 -5.41 27.43
CA ASN A 271 -6.57 -4.24 28.24
C ASN A 271 -5.46 -3.38 27.60
N CYS A 272 -5.28 -3.43 26.28
CA CYS A 272 -4.54 -2.38 25.59
C CYS A 272 -5.24 -1.02 25.80
N ILE A 273 -4.45 0.01 26.02
CA ILE A 273 -4.90 1.42 26.06
C ILE A 273 -4.15 2.30 25.05
N MET A 274 -3.24 1.73 24.25
CA MET A 274 -2.70 2.37 23.06
C MET A 274 -2.08 1.30 22.15
N GLU A 275 -2.68 0.98 21.00
CA GLU A 275 -2.11 0.04 20.02
C GLU A 275 -1.63 0.75 18.76
N MET A 276 -0.39 0.51 18.34
CA MET A 276 0.13 0.95 17.03
C MET A 276 1.21 -0.01 16.50
N GLY A 277 1.14 -0.34 15.21
CA GLY A 277 2.08 -1.21 14.49
C GLY A 277 2.14 -2.69 14.90
N GLY A 278 1.67 -3.02 16.10
CA GLY A 278 1.95 -4.30 16.77
C GLY A 278 2.53 -4.15 18.18
N TRP A 279 2.88 -2.93 18.60
CA TRP A 279 3.15 -2.59 19.99
C TRP A 279 1.84 -2.20 20.70
N CYS A 280 1.75 -2.52 21.99
CA CYS A 280 0.62 -2.19 22.84
C CYS A 280 1.09 -1.62 24.19
N GLY A 281 0.47 -0.52 24.61
CA GLY A 281 0.64 0.08 25.93
C GLY A 281 -0.50 -0.29 26.87
N TYR A 282 -0.18 -0.57 28.13
CA TYR A 282 -1.10 -0.99 29.19
C TYR A 282 -1.17 0.06 30.30
N GLU A 283 -2.33 0.17 30.95
CA GLU A 283 -2.50 1.13 32.05
C GLU A 283 -1.56 0.82 33.22
N VAL A 284 -0.99 1.87 33.81
CA VAL A 284 0.01 1.79 34.89
C VAL A 284 -0.65 1.75 36.27
N SER A 285 0.11 1.32 37.27
CA SER A 285 -0.30 1.23 38.66
C SER A 285 -0.98 2.51 39.14
N SER A 286 -2.15 2.36 39.75
CA SER A 286 -2.88 3.46 40.39
C SER A 286 -2.20 3.87 41.69
N TYR A 287 -2.19 5.17 41.97
CA TYR A 287 -1.49 5.74 43.12
C TYR A 287 -2.38 6.66 43.94
N SER A 288 -2.06 6.73 45.24
CA SER A 288 -2.67 7.60 46.25
C SER A 288 -1.63 8.29 47.16
N ASP A 289 -0.33 8.05 46.91
CA ASP A 289 0.80 8.59 47.68
C ASP A 289 2.03 8.84 46.79
N GLU A 290 3.07 9.47 47.36
CA GLU A 290 4.30 9.85 46.67
C GLU A 290 5.10 8.66 46.13
N THR A 291 5.08 7.52 46.83
CA THR A 291 5.83 6.31 46.43
C THR A 291 5.18 5.65 45.22
N GLY A 292 3.85 5.47 45.28
CA GLY A 292 3.06 4.94 44.17
C GLY A 292 3.13 5.84 42.93
N CYS A 293 3.15 7.16 43.12
CA CYS A 293 3.24 8.13 42.02
C CYS A 293 4.55 7.95 41.23
N TRP A 294 5.70 7.88 41.92
CA TRP A 294 6.99 7.69 41.25
C TRP A 294 7.13 6.29 40.61
N ALA A 295 6.61 5.23 41.25
CA ALA A 295 6.60 3.88 40.67
C ALA A 295 5.73 3.80 39.38
N SER A 296 4.55 4.44 39.38
CA SER A 296 3.69 4.56 38.20
C SER A 296 4.36 5.34 37.06
N GLY A 297 5.22 6.32 37.41
CA GLY A 297 6.11 7.01 36.47
C GLY A 297 7.12 6.06 35.83
N GLU A 298 7.86 5.29 36.64
CA GLU A 298 8.85 4.31 36.18
C GLU A 298 8.23 3.24 35.26
N GLU A 299 7.05 2.71 35.61
CA GLU A 299 6.27 1.82 34.74
C GLU A 299 5.92 2.48 33.40
N CYS A 300 5.46 3.73 33.42
CA CYS A 300 5.07 4.47 32.22
C CYS A 300 6.28 4.73 31.30
N TRP A 301 7.40 5.20 31.86
CA TRP A 301 8.62 5.48 31.09
C TRP A 301 9.30 4.21 30.58
N THR A 302 9.18 3.08 31.29
CA THR A 302 9.57 1.77 30.78
C THR A 302 8.78 1.39 29.53
N GLN A 303 7.46 1.58 29.56
CA GLN A 303 6.61 1.38 28.37
C GLN A 303 6.91 2.40 27.26
N ASN A 304 7.23 3.66 27.59
CA ASN A 304 7.64 4.65 26.59
C ASN A 304 8.92 4.23 25.86
N LYS A 305 9.91 3.71 26.59
CA LYS A 305 11.12 3.13 25.98
C LYS A 305 10.77 1.96 25.07
N ALA A 306 9.90 1.04 25.49
CA ALA A 306 9.47 -0.07 24.64
C ALA A 306 8.75 0.40 23.35
N CYS A 307 7.98 1.48 23.41
CA CYS A 307 7.35 2.10 22.23
C CYS A 307 8.41 2.59 21.23
N TRP A 308 9.36 3.41 21.69
CA TRP A 308 10.43 3.95 20.83
C TRP A 308 11.42 2.89 20.32
N ASP A 309 11.78 1.90 21.15
CA ASP A 309 12.62 0.76 20.77
C ASP A 309 11.97 -0.15 19.72
N TYR A 310 10.64 -0.07 19.56
CA TYR A 310 9.88 -0.71 18.48
C TYR A 310 9.76 0.22 17.27
N SER A 311 9.42 1.49 17.49
CA SER A 311 9.19 2.49 16.44
C SER A 311 10.42 2.78 15.60
N ASP A 312 11.61 2.83 16.21
CA ASP A 312 12.89 3.03 15.51
C ASP A 312 13.25 1.85 14.57
N LYS A 313 12.44 0.77 14.55
CA LYS A 313 12.51 -0.40 13.65
C LYS A 313 11.33 -0.46 12.67
N LEU A 314 10.55 0.61 12.52
CA LEU A 314 9.47 0.72 11.54
C LEU A 314 9.79 1.82 10.53
N ALA A 315 9.48 1.60 9.26
CA ALA A 315 9.60 2.62 8.22
C ALA A 315 8.68 3.83 8.48
N THR A 316 7.58 3.62 9.21
CA THR A 316 6.64 4.66 9.66
C THR A 316 7.13 5.46 10.86
N GLY A 317 8.19 5.02 11.55
CA GLY A 317 8.66 5.67 12.78
C GLY A 317 7.73 5.44 13.96
N GLY A 318 7.56 6.47 14.81
CA GLY A 318 6.81 6.41 16.08
C GLY A 318 5.96 7.63 16.43
N ASP A 319 5.96 8.66 15.59
CA ASP A 319 5.17 9.87 15.82
C ASP A 319 3.85 9.80 15.04
N PRO A 320 2.71 10.20 15.64
CA PRO A 320 2.59 10.88 16.93
C PRO A 320 2.46 9.96 18.16
N TRP A 321 2.33 8.63 18.01
CA TRP A 321 1.84 7.76 19.10
C TRP A 321 2.81 7.57 20.27
N CYS A 322 4.09 7.31 20.03
CA CYS A 322 5.07 7.21 21.12
C CYS A 322 5.32 8.57 21.80
N THR A 323 4.99 9.69 21.14
CA THR A 323 4.90 11.03 21.74
C THR A 323 3.64 11.20 22.59
N ILE A 324 2.46 10.68 22.17
CA ILE A 324 1.24 10.65 22.99
C ILE A 324 1.46 9.85 24.28
N TRP A 325 2.23 8.76 24.22
CA TRP A 325 2.64 8.03 25.43
C TRP A 325 3.65 8.81 26.28
N GLU A 326 4.63 9.49 25.65
CA GLU A 326 5.56 10.38 26.36
C GLU A 326 4.79 11.45 27.16
N ASP A 327 3.70 11.95 26.57
CA ASP A 327 2.76 12.90 27.15
C ASP A 327 1.91 12.33 28.31
N LYS A 328 1.64 11.01 28.36
CA LYS A 328 1.03 10.35 29.54
C LYS A 328 2.04 10.31 30.69
N CYS A 329 3.27 9.91 30.41
CA CYS A 329 4.30 9.75 31.43
C CYS A 329 4.78 11.09 32.00
N GLN A 330 4.88 12.13 31.16
CA GLN A 330 5.14 13.50 31.62
C GLN A 330 4.05 14.01 32.59
N LYS A 331 2.77 13.70 32.34
CA LYS A 331 1.67 14.09 33.23
C LYS A 331 1.71 13.35 34.57
N ILE A 332 2.32 12.15 34.63
CA ILE A 332 2.62 11.47 35.90
C ILE A 332 3.76 12.17 36.62
N ASP A 333 4.91 12.41 35.96
CA ASP A 333 6.02 13.21 36.52
C ASP A 333 5.51 14.52 37.12
N ASP A 334 4.71 15.27 36.38
CA ASP A 334 4.18 16.58 36.77
C ASP A 334 3.25 16.49 37.98
N ASN A 335 2.37 15.49 38.03
CA ASN A 335 1.56 15.17 39.21
C ASN A 335 2.43 14.94 40.45
N CYS A 336 3.45 14.07 40.35
CA CYS A 336 4.32 13.75 41.47
C CYS A 336 5.15 14.97 41.93
N ASN A 337 5.67 15.77 40.98
CA ASN A 337 6.38 17.04 41.28
C ASN A 337 5.46 18.06 41.99
N ALA A 338 4.18 18.12 41.60
CA ALA A 338 3.17 19.01 42.20
C ALA A 338 2.61 18.49 43.54
N LYS A 339 3.00 17.28 43.98
CA LYS A 339 2.41 16.54 45.11
C LYS A 339 0.92 16.23 44.94
N ASN A 340 0.47 16.14 43.69
CA ASN A 340 -0.84 15.59 43.35
C ASN A 340 -0.71 14.08 43.18
N PHE A 341 -1.11 13.32 44.19
CA PHE A 341 -0.97 11.86 44.21
C PHE A 341 -2.27 11.12 43.88
N ASP A 342 -3.21 11.72 43.15
CA ASP A 342 -4.40 11.05 42.61
C ASP A 342 -4.17 10.71 41.13
N GLY A 343 -4.09 9.42 40.78
CA GLY A 343 -3.79 8.98 39.40
C GLY A 343 -3.68 7.48 39.15
N PRO A 344 -3.26 7.06 37.93
CA PRO A 344 -2.68 7.89 36.87
C PRO A 344 -3.67 8.82 36.15
N PRO A 345 -3.16 9.87 35.46
CA PRO A 345 -3.96 10.66 34.53
C PRO A 345 -4.45 9.81 33.35
N ASN A 346 -5.64 10.14 32.86
CA ASN A 346 -6.38 9.41 31.82
C ASN A 346 -6.57 7.91 32.15
N LYS A 347 -6.73 7.56 33.43
CA LYS A 347 -6.99 6.18 33.85
C LYS A 347 -8.20 5.58 33.10
N ASP A 348 -8.05 4.34 32.66
CA ASP A 348 -9.06 3.54 31.95
C ASP A 348 -9.57 4.27 30.68
N LYS A 349 -8.66 4.98 29.98
CA LYS A 349 -8.90 5.58 28.66
C LYS A 349 -8.01 4.96 27.61
N ASP A 350 -8.61 4.59 26.49
CA ASP A 350 -7.88 4.40 25.24
C ASP A 350 -7.25 5.73 24.80
N LEU A 351 -5.98 5.65 24.43
CA LEU A 351 -5.10 6.73 23.96
C LEU A 351 -4.65 6.47 22.51
N THR A 352 -5.12 5.38 21.88
CA THR A 352 -4.93 5.11 20.46
C THR A 352 -5.41 6.32 19.65
N PRO A 353 -4.59 6.89 18.74
CA PRO A 353 -5.01 8.05 17.96
C PRO A 353 -6.27 7.75 17.15
N SER A 354 -7.17 8.73 17.04
CA SER A 354 -8.35 8.62 16.16
C SER A 354 -7.89 8.40 14.72
N LEU A 355 -7.96 7.16 14.24
CA LEU A 355 -7.47 6.78 12.92
C LEU A 355 -8.25 7.50 11.82
N PRO A 356 -7.58 7.92 10.72
CA PRO A 356 -8.25 8.64 9.65
C PRO A 356 -9.24 7.72 8.91
N SER A 357 -10.32 8.31 8.43
CA SER A 357 -11.32 7.67 7.59
C SER A 357 -11.71 8.59 6.44
N MET A 358 -12.14 8.00 5.33
CA MET A 358 -12.63 8.71 4.15
C MET A 358 -14.00 8.19 3.77
N ALA A 359 -14.93 9.10 3.45
CA ALA A 359 -16.30 8.76 3.06
C ALA A 359 -16.37 7.99 1.73
N SER A 360 -15.34 8.13 0.90
CA SER A 360 -15.12 7.37 -0.33
C SER A 360 -13.62 7.35 -0.62
N ILE A 361 -13.06 6.18 -0.90
CA ILE A 361 -11.71 6.05 -1.45
C ILE A 361 -11.88 5.73 -2.95
N PRO A 362 -11.19 6.43 -3.86
CA PRO A 362 -11.10 6.02 -5.26
C PRO A 362 -10.74 4.53 -5.37
N MET A 363 -11.61 3.78 -6.03
CA MET A 363 -11.38 2.39 -6.39
C MET A 363 -10.35 2.35 -7.53
N ALA A 364 -9.42 1.41 -7.49
CA ALA A 364 -8.66 1.07 -8.68
C ALA A 364 -9.60 0.40 -9.69
N GLU A 365 -9.39 0.60 -10.99
CA GLU A 365 -10.43 0.29 -11.96
C GLU A 365 -10.58 -1.21 -12.12
N SER A 366 -11.79 -1.71 -11.89
CA SER A 366 -11.98 -3.13 -11.59
C SER A 366 -12.24 -3.92 -12.85
N THR A 367 -11.34 -4.85 -13.17
CA THR A 367 -11.48 -5.84 -14.23
C THR A 367 -12.49 -6.94 -13.87
N THR A 368 -13.71 -6.55 -13.44
CA THR A 368 -14.77 -7.47 -12.97
C THR A 368 -15.38 -8.31 -14.09
N ASN A 369 -14.71 -9.39 -14.45
CA ASN A 369 -15.31 -10.57 -15.08
C ASN A 369 -15.44 -11.71 -14.05
N PHE A 370 -16.08 -11.44 -12.91
CA PHE A 370 -16.39 -12.43 -11.87
C PHE A 370 -17.72 -13.18 -12.12
N GLU A 371 -18.25 -13.16 -13.35
CA GLU A 371 -19.35 -14.05 -13.76
C GLU A 371 -18.83 -15.39 -14.28
N SER A 372 -19.39 -16.49 -13.76
CA SER A 372 -19.03 -17.84 -14.16
C SER A 372 -19.68 -18.20 -15.50
N THR A 373 -19.04 -17.81 -16.61
CA THR A 373 -19.41 -18.25 -17.96
C THR A 373 -18.91 -19.67 -18.22
N SER A 374 -19.78 -20.65 -18.01
CA SER A 374 -19.46 -22.07 -18.22
C SER A 374 -19.04 -22.36 -19.67
N LYS A 375 -17.89 -23.03 -19.84
CA LYS A 375 -17.30 -23.48 -21.11
C LYS A 375 -16.90 -22.35 -22.09
N ALA A 376 -15.67 -21.86 -21.95
CA ALA A 376 -14.90 -21.47 -23.11
C ALA A 376 -14.70 -22.70 -24.02
N THR A 377 -15.28 -22.69 -25.23
CA THR A 377 -14.98 -23.71 -26.24
C THR A 377 -13.58 -23.51 -26.79
N VAL A 378 -12.74 -24.54 -26.73
CA VAL A 378 -11.37 -24.52 -27.28
C VAL A 378 -11.43 -24.27 -28.79
N ALA A 379 -11.08 -23.06 -29.21
CA ALA A 379 -10.88 -22.71 -30.61
C ALA A 379 -9.56 -23.30 -31.10
N ALA A 380 -9.56 -24.61 -31.39
CA ALA A 380 -8.42 -25.29 -31.98
C ALA A 380 -8.17 -24.74 -33.40
N VAL A 381 -7.16 -23.88 -33.55
CA VAL A 381 -6.69 -23.44 -34.86
C VAL A 381 -6.07 -24.64 -35.57
N GLN A 382 -6.80 -25.21 -36.53
CA GLN A 382 -6.25 -26.22 -37.42
C GLN A 382 -5.23 -25.55 -38.34
N VAL A 383 -3.96 -25.90 -38.17
CA VAL A 383 -2.91 -25.57 -39.13
C VAL A 383 -2.98 -26.60 -40.25
N GLU A 384 -3.75 -26.30 -41.30
CA GLU A 384 -3.62 -27.03 -42.56
C GLU A 384 -2.32 -26.61 -43.24
N THR A 385 -1.38 -27.56 -43.32
CA THR A 385 -0.13 -27.39 -44.05
C THR A 385 -0.34 -27.76 -45.51
N ASP A 386 -0.12 -26.82 -46.43
CA ASP A 386 0.21 -27.14 -47.82
C ASP A 386 1.34 -26.22 -48.31
N ALA A 387 2.17 -26.72 -49.22
CA ALA A 387 3.49 -26.13 -49.48
C ALA A 387 3.93 -26.24 -50.95
N SER A 388 4.15 -25.09 -51.61
CA SER A 388 4.77 -25.03 -52.94
C SER A 388 5.60 -23.76 -53.17
N SER A 389 6.93 -23.93 -53.17
CA SER A 389 7.94 -23.30 -54.04
C SER A 389 7.73 -21.89 -54.65
N GLU A 390 8.63 -20.98 -54.26
CA GLU A 390 9.49 -20.14 -55.13
C GLU A 390 8.96 -19.55 -56.46
N SER A 391 9.02 -18.22 -56.61
CA SER A 391 10.02 -17.51 -57.46
C SER A 391 9.75 -15.98 -57.53
N GLU A 392 10.76 -15.21 -57.97
CA GLU A 392 10.73 -13.73 -58.01
C GLU A 392 10.19 -13.17 -59.35
N ALA A 393 9.62 -11.94 -59.34
CA ALA A 393 10.31 -10.72 -59.88
C ALA A 393 9.39 -9.54 -60.31
N SER A 394 9.88 -8.32 -60.08
CA SER A 394 9.88 -7.18 -61.03
C SER A 394 8.60 -6.36 -61.39
N TYR A 395 8.57 -5.14 -60.83
CA TYR A 395 8.22 -3.84 -61.46
C TYR A 395 6.76 -3.35 -61.75
N ALA A 396 6.67 -2.00 -61.65
CA ALA A 396 5.78 -1.04 -62.33
C ALA A 396 4.45 -0.58 -61.67
N ALA A 397 4.46 0.68 -61.19
CA ALA A 397 3.32 1.60 -61.23
C ALA A 397 3.36 2.40 -62.55
N PRO A 398 2.26 3.01 -63.06
CA PRO A 398 1.61 4.20 -62.47
C PRO A 398 0.04 4.03 -62.46
N THR A 399 -0.87 5.01 -62.29
CA THR A 399 -0.82 6.49 -62.44
C THR A 399 -1.90 7.20 -61.60
N THR A 400 -1.65 8.46 -61.28
CA THR A 400 -2.58 9.44 -60.68
C THR A 400 -3.90 9.62 -61.44
N THR A 401 -5.00 9.78 -60.70
CA THR A 401 -6.13 10.66 -61.10
C THR A 401 -6.60 11.45 -59.89
N MET A 402 -6.58 12.78 -59.96
CA MET A 402 -7.34 13.67 -59.07
C MET A 402 -8.48 14.30 -59.86
N LEU A 403 -9.63 14.52 -59.23
CA LEU A 403 -10.63 15.48 -59.70
C LEU A 403 -11.46 16.07 -58.55
N THR A 404 -11.61 17.39 -58.55
CA THR A 404 -12.71 18.14 -57.91
C THR A 404 -13.87 18.26 -58.95
N ILE A 405 -15.00 18.95 -58.81
CA ILE A 405 -15.54 20.00 -57.93
C ILE A 405 -17.07 19.63 -57.80
N ALA A 406 -17.92 20.11 -56.89
CA ALA A 406 -17.98 21.38 -56.18
C ALA A 406 -18.83 21.31 -54.89
N SER A 407 -18.91 22.43 -54.16
CA SER A 407 -19.77 22.64 -53.00
C SER A 407 -21.26 22.69 -53.35
N SER A 408 -22.12 22.33 -52.39
CA SER A 408 -23.40 23.01 -52.19
C SER A 408 -23.81 22.96 -50.71
N SER A 409 -24.57 23.94 -50.26
CA SER A 409 -24.91 24.18 -48.85
C SER A 409 -26.36 24.61 -48.69
N VAL A 410 -27.10 23.99 -47.76
CA VAL A 410 -28.18 24.61 -46.98
C VAL A 410 -28.47 23.75 -45.74
N GLU A 411 -28.95 24.38 -44.67
CA GLU A 411 -29.36 23.73 -43.43
C GLU A 411 -30.71 23.01 -43.54
N ALA A 412 -30.91 22.02 -42.66
CA ALA A 412 -32.20 21.75 -42.04
C ALA A 412 -31.96 21.12 -40.66
N GLU A 413 -32.51 21.73 -39.61
CA GLU A 413 -32.37 21.27 -38.23
C GLU A 413 -33.29 20.07 -37.94
N THR A 414 -32.95 19.26 -36.93
CA THR A 414 -33.93 18.47 -36.18
C THR A 414 -33.39 18.19 -34.78
N GLU A 415 -34.16 18.52 -33.75
CA GLU A 415 -33.69 18.55 -32.37
C GLU A 415 -33.41 17.17 -31.77
N SER A 416 -32.38 17.10 -30.92
CA SER A 416 -32.04 15.92 -30.12
C SER A 416 -32.59 16.03 -28.69
N GLU A 417 -33.74 15.42 -28.41
CA GLU A 417 -34.30 15.36 -27.05
C GLU A 417 -33.59 14.29 -26.20
N SER A 418 -32.32 14.54 -25.85
CA SER A 418 -31.58 13.72 -24.87
C SER A 418 -31.81 14.25 -23.46
N LYS A 419 -32.40 13.44 -22.58
CA LYS A 419 -32.70 13.83 -21.18
C LYS A 419 -31.44 13.86 -20.31
N THR A 420 -30.81 15.03 -20.24
CA THR A 420 -29.81 15.34 -19.21
C THR A 420 -30.41 15.15 -17.81
N THR A 421 -29.98 14.10 -17.10
CA THR A 421 -30.35 13.89 -15.69
C THR A 421 -29.26 14.50 -14.81
N THR A 422 -29.49 15.73 -14.36
CA THR A 422 -28.54 16.49 -13.52
C THR A 422 -28.52 15.98 -12.06
N TYR A 423 -27.60 15.08 -11.75
CA TYR A 423 -27.30 14.70 -10.36
C TYR A 423 -26.43 15.76 -9.67
N THR A 424 -27.04 16.85 -9.21
CA THR A 424 -26.37 17.90 -8.44
C THR A 424 -26.80 17.90 -6.98
N THR A 425 -26.14 17.07 -6.17
CA THR A 425 -25.88 17.39 -4.75
C THR A 425 -24.56 16.76 -4.35
N ALA A 426 -23.49 17.56 -4.35
CA ALA A 426 -22.22 17.13 -3.78
C ALA A 426 -22.39 16.94 -2.26
N ALA A 427 -21.88 15.82 -1.74
CA ALA A 427 -21.73 15.64 -0.30
C ALA A 427 -20.73 16.71 0.24
N PRO A 428 -20.94 17.26 1.46
CA PRO A 428 -20.08 18.31 1.98
C PRO A 428 -18.63 17.82 2.14
N VAL A 429 -17.68 18.60 1.61
CA VAL A 429 -16.26 18.27 1.58
C VAL A 429 -15.69 18.19 3.00
N VAL A 430 -15.45 16.96 3.48
CA VAL A 430 -14.63 16.72 4.67
C VAL A 430 -13.17 16.88 4.27
N LYS A 431 -12.56 18.02 4.60
CA LYS A 431 -11.11 18.11 4.61
C LYS A 431 -10.57 17.20 5.71
N THR A 432 -9.78 16.21 5.34
CA THR A 432 -8.88 15.51 6.27
C THR A 432 -7.77 16.48 6.68
N ILE A 433 -8.07 17.33 7.67
CA ILE A 433 -7.06 18.18 8.30
C ILE A 433 -6.24 17.29 9.24
N TYR A 434 -5.08 16.84 8.76
CA TYR A 434 -4.01 16.48 9.67
C TYR A 434 -3.56 17.77 10.38
N GLU A 435 -3.57 17.80 11.72
CA GLU A 435 -2.78 18.79 12.47
C GLU A 435 -1.31 18.34 12.54
N THR A 436 -0.74 17.98 11.39
CA THR A 436 0.70 17.74 11.23
C THR A 436 1.42 19.07 11.33
N LYS A 437 2.02 19.28 12.50
CA LYS A 437 2.90 20.42 12.79
C LYS A 437 4.13 20.38 11.86
N TYR A 438 4.14 21.27 10.86
CA TYR A 438 5.14 21.37 9.78
C TYR A 438 6.55 20.86 10.12
N VAL A 439 7.01 19.86 9.36
CA VAL A 439 8.35 19.26 9.50
C VAL A 439 9.21 19.60 8.28
N THR A 440 10.00 20.67 8.38
CA THR A 440 11.07 21.04 7.44
C THR A 440 12.44 20.64 7.99
N ASP A 441 13.54 20.89 7.26
CA ASP A 441 14.91 20.35 7.45
C ASP A 441 15.61 20.56 8.81
N VAL A 442 14.92 21.11 9.81
CA VAL A 442 15.32 21.14 11.22
C VAL A 442 15.42 19.72 11.84
N VAL A 443 14.83 18.71 11.17
CA VAL A 443 14.56 17.34 11.65
C VAL A 443 15.70 16.69 12.43
N TYR A 444 16.94 16.68 11.89
CA TYR A 444 18.05 15.97 12.53
C TYR A 444 18.43 16.57 13.90
N ALA A 445 18.39 17.91 14.03
CA ALA A 445 18.66 18.57 15.30
C ALA A 445 17.53 18.34 16.32
N THR A 446 16.27 18.23 15.87
CA THR A 446 15.14 17.92 16.75
C THR A 446 15.11 16.46 17.19
N VAL A 447 15.39 15.50 16.30
CA VAL A 447 15.38 14.06 16.63
C VAL A 447 16.46 13.74 17.67
N ASP A 448 17.68 14.25 17.50
CA ASP A 448 18.73 14.05 18.51
C ASP A 448 18.40 14.78 19.83
N ALA A 449 17.82 15.98 19.79
CA ALA A 449 17.37 16.68 20.99
C ALA A 449 16.21 15.94 21.72
N GLN A 450 15.28 15.33 20.99
CA GLN A 450 14.21 14.48 21.52
C GLN A 450 14.79 13.20 22.13
N LYS A 451 15.71 12.51 21.44
CA LYS A 451 16.42 11.34 21.98
C LYS A 451 17.19 11.69 23.25
N MET A 452 17.88 12.84 23.28
CA MET A 452 18.53 13.36 24.49
C MET A 452 17.55 13.82 25.59
N LYS A 453 16.31 14.21 25.25
CA LYS A 453 15.25 14.46 26.24
C LYS A 453 14.82 13.13 26.87
N ARG A 454 14.38 12.16 26.06
CA ARG A 454 13.95 10.83 26.51
C ARG A 454 15.01 10.12 27.34
N ALA A 455 16.26 10.12 26.88
CA ALA A 455 17.41 9.56 27.61
C ALA A 455 17.57 10.13 29.04
N ARG A 456 17.20 11.40 29.28
CA ARG A 456 17.21 12.02 30.62
C ARG A 456 16.01 11.59 31.48
N HIS A 457 14.82 11.38 30.90
CA HIS A 457 13.70 10.80 31.64
C HIS A 457 13.96 9.33 31.99
N TYR A 458 14.49 8.53 31.06
CA TYR A 458 14.88 7.15 31.34
C TYR A 458 15.90 7.09 32.49
N GLY A 459 16.92 7.94 32.46
CA GLY A 459 17.91 8.06 33.55
C GLY A 459 17.36 8.59 34.88
N ARG A 460 16.29 9.41 34.87
CA ARG A 460 15.58 9.86 36.08
C ARG A 460 14.87 8.69 36.77
N HIS A 461 14.26 7.81 35.97
CA HIS A 461 13.37 6.74 36.41
C HIS A 461 14.05 5.36 36.47
N GLY A 462 15.39 5.29 36.50
CA GLY A 462 16.13 4.02 36.57
C GLY A 462 16.01 3.12 35.34
N VAL A 463 15.29 3.55 34.30
CA VAL A 463 15.05 2.79 33.07
C VAL A 463 16.36 2.67 32.29
N ASN A 464 16.97 1.49 32.35
CA ASN A 464 18.27 1.23 31.74
C ASN A 464 18.24 1.48 30.22
N GLN A 465 19.28 2.14 29.72
CA GLN A 465 19.61 2.15 28.30
C GLN A 465 20.36 0.85 27.97
N ALA A 466 20.07 0.27 26.81
CA ALA A 466 20.63 -0.98 26.30
C ALA A 466 21.70 -0.71 25.24
#